data_AF-A0A6A1Q5D2-F1
#
_entry.id   AF-A0A6A1Q5D2-F1
#
_cell.length_a   1.000
_cell.length_b   1.000
_cell.length_c   1.000
_cell.angle_alpha   90.00
_cell.angle_beta   90.00
_cell.angle_gamma   90.00
#
_symmetry.space_group_name_H-M   'P 1'
#
loop_
_entity.id
_entity.type
_entity.pdbx_description
1 polymer ?
#
loop_
_entity_poly.entity_id
_entity_poly.type
_entity_poly.pdbx_seq_one_letter_code
_entity_poly.pdbx_strand_id
1 'polypeptide(L)'
;MQKRRSKGDRCYNCGGLDHHAKECKLPPQPKKCHFCQSMNHMVASCPLKAQQAPSSQGKPAYFQEEEEEIHSPAVLPEAQN
;
A
#
# COMPACT_ATOMS: atom_id res chain seq x y z
N MET A 1 -10.89 22.58 11.61
CA MET A 1 -9.95 21.44 11.41
C MET A 1 -10.73 20.14 11.27
N GLN A 2 -10.78 19.55 10.08
CA GLN A 2 -11.49 18.28 9.85
C GLN A 2 -10.65 17.12 10.42
N LYS A 3 -11.08 16.65 11.60
CA LYS A 3 -10.56 15.50 12.35
C LYS A 3 -10.35 14.32 11.39
N ARG A 4 -9.10 13.87 11.21
CA ARG A 4 -8.78 12.66 10.43
C ARG A 4 -9.49 11.47 11.08
N ARG A 5 -10.67 11.13 10.58
CA ARG A 5 -11.44 9.96 11.03
C ARG A 5 -10.62 8.71 10.72
N SER A 6 -10.53 7.81 11.70
CA SER A 6 -9.81 6.54 11.62
C SER A 6 -10.11 5.80 10.32
N LYS A 7 -9.04 5.30 9.71
CA LYS A 7 -8.94 4.88 8.30
C LYS A 7 -8.86 3.36 8.26
N GLY A 8 -9.97 2.67 8.55
CA GLY A 8 -10.03 1.20 8.59
C GLY A 8 -10.95 0.63 7.51
N ASP A 9 -12.25 0.92 7.61
CA ASP A 9 -13.26 0.23 6.80
C ASP A 9 -14.04 1.20 5.93
N ARG A 10 -13.48 1.60 4.78
CA ARG A 10 -14.24 2.35 3.77
C ARG A 10 -14.01 1.77 2.40
N CYS A 11 -15.07 1.68 1.62
CA CYS A 11 -15.02 1.36 0.20
C CYS A 11 -14.05 2.30 -0.51
N TYR A 12 -12.99 1.74 -1.11
CA TYR A 12 -12.02 2.53 -1.86
C TYR A 12 -12.55 3.09 -3.19
N ASN A 13 -13.69 2.58 -3.67
CA ASN A 13 -14.35 3.08 -4.88
C ASN A 13 -15.23 4.31 -4.58
N CYS A 14 -16.17 4.19 -3.63
CA CYS A 14 -17.18 5.22 -3.38
C CYS A 14 -17.04 5.94 -2.02
N GLY A 15 -16.28 5.39 -1.08
CA GLY A 15 -16.15 5.91 0.29
C GLY A 15 -17.22 5.46 1.28
N GLY A 16 -18.13 4.57 0.89
CA GLY A 16 -19.12 3.97 1.78
C GLY A 16 -18.48 3.15 2.91
N LEU A 17 -19.15 3.08 4.06
CA LEU A 17 -18.65 2.35 5.25
C LEU A 17 -19.23 0.94 5.38
N ASP A 18 -20.19 0.59 4.53
CA ASP A 18 -21.00 -0.62 4.61
C ASP A 18 -20.41 -1.79 3.81
N HIS A 19 -19.55 -1.50 2.83
CA HIS A 19 -18.99 -2.49 1.92
C HIS A 19 -17.54 -2.17 1.55
N HIS A 20 -16.85 -3.18 1.04
CA HIS A 20 -15.52 -3.05 0.46
C HIS A 20 -15.58 -2.73 -1.04
N ALA A 21 -14.49 -2.24 -1.63
CA ALA A 21 -14.44 -1.92 -3.06
C ALA A 21 -14.81 -3.10 -3.97
N LYS A 22 -14.51 -4.34 -3.53
CA LYS A 22 -14.87 -5.59 -4.22
C LYS A 22 -16.38 -5.84 -4.30
N GLU A 23 -17.17 -5.25 -3.40
CA GLU A 23 -18.63 -5.39 -3.30
C GLU A 23 -19.35 -4.11 -3.76
N CYS A 24 -18.61 -3.10 -4.23
CA CYS A 24 -19.18 -1.84 -4.64
C CYS A 24 -19.97 -2.00 -5.95
N LYS A 25 -21.26 -1.64 -5.93
CA LYS A 25 -22.14 -1.71 -7.11
C LYS A 25 -21.95 -0.55 -8.10
N LEU A 26 -21.16 0.46 -7.73
CA LEU A 26 -20.86 1.60 -8.60
C LEU A 26 -19.76 1.24 -9.59
N PRO A 27 -19.76 1.83 -10.80
CA PRO A 27 -18.68 1.64 -11.76
C PRO A 27 -17.34 2.05 -11.14
N PRO A 28 -16.22 1.45 -11.61
CA PRO A 28 -14.89 1.75 -11.10
C PRO A 28 -14.61 3.25 -11.27
N GLN A 29 -14.46 3.94 -10.15
CA GLN A 29 -14.14 5.34 -10.06
C GLN A 29 -12.62 5.53 -10.13
N PRO A 30 -12.15 6.68 -10.63
CA PRO A 30 -10.73 7.01 -10.61
C PRO A 30 -10.19 6.96 -9.18
N LYS A 31 -9.06 6.26 -9.02
CA LYS A 31 -8.41 6.14 -7.71
C LYS A 31 -7.96 7.52 -7.25
N LYS A 32 -8.26 7.84 -5.99
CA LYS A 32 -7.86 9.08 -5.35
C LYS A 32 -6.93 8.82 -4.18
N CYS A 33 -6.09 9.79 -3.86
CA CYS A 33 -5.22 9.77 -2.71
C CYS A 33 -6.00 9.49 -1.42
N HIS A 34 -5.70 8.38 -0.75
CA HIS A 34 -6.32 8.03 0.54
C HIS A 34 -5.92 8.96 1.70
N PHE A 35 -5.08 9.96 1.45
CA PHE A 35 -4.63 10.93 2.45
C PHE A 35 -5.31 12.29 2.30
N CYS A 36 -5.30 12.86 1.09
CA CYS A 36 -5.86 14.19 0.80
C CYS A 36 -7.07 14.17 -0.15
N GLN A 37 -7.50 12.99 -0.60
CA GLN A 37 -8.63 12.78 -1.51
C GLN A 37 -8.44 13.35 -2.92
N SER A 38 -7.23 13.80 -3.29
CA SER A 38 -6.90 14.26 -4.64
C SER A 38 -6.89 13.13 -5.67
N MET A 39 -7.37 13.39 -6.89
CA MET A 39 -7.32 12.46 -8.03
C MET A 39 -6.02 12.55 -8.84
N ASN A 40 -5.18 13.55 -8.59
CA ASN A 40 -3.96 13.79 -9.37
C ASN A 40 -2.79 12.89 -8.96
N HIS A 41 -2.81 12.35 -7.75
CA HIS A 41 -1.74 11.52 -7.21
C HIS A 41 -2.29 10.46 -6.27
N MET A 42 -1.51 9.41 -6.04
CA MET A 42 -1.81 8.40 -5.02
C MET A 42 -1.15 8.74 -3.69
N VAL A 43 -1.47 7.96 -2.66
CA VAL A 43 -0.84 8.12 -1.34
C VAL A 43 0.68 8.00 -1.43
N ALA A 44 1.25 7.28 -2.38
CA ALA A 44 2.71 7.21 -2.54
C ALA A 44 3.33 8.59 -2.80
N SER A 45 2.73 9.36 -3.72
CA SER A 45 3.22 10.66 -4.20
C SER A 45 2.46 11.85 -3.62
N CYS A 46 1.83 11.69 -2.45
CA CYS A 46 1.03 12.77 -1.86
C CYS A 46 1.93 13.87 -1.26
N PRO A 47 1.89 15.12 -1.76
CA PRO A 47 2.73 16.19 -1.25
C PRO A 47 2.41 16.49 0.22
N LEU A 48 1.14 16.41 0.62
CA LEU A 48 0.74 16.68 2.01
C LEU A 48 1.26 15.63 3.00
N LYS A 49 1.57 14.41 2.55
CA LYS A 49 2.15 13.37 3.41
C LYS A 49 3.66 13.57 3.56
N ALA A 50 4.33 14.03 2.51
CA ALA A 50 5.77 14.29 2.52
C ALA A 50 6.08 15.40 3.52
N GLN A 51 5.22 16.41 3.59
CA GLN A 51 5.31 17.51 4.55
C GLN A 51 4.90 17.15 5.99
N GLN A 52 4.35 15.95 6.21
CA GLN A 52 3.95 15.45 7.52
C GLN A 52 4.90 14.38 8.06
N ALA A 53 6.08 14.21 7.46
CA ALA A 53 7.15 13.45 8.07
C ALA A 53 7.44 14.09 9.45
N PRO A 54 7.20 13.39 10.57
CA PRO A 54 7.79 13.82 11.82
C PRO A 54 9.30 13.75 11.63
N SER A 55 9.99 14.84 11.92
CA SER A 55 11.44 14.88 12.10
C SER A 55 11.84 13.81 13.11
N SER A 56 12.13 12.60 12.67
CA SER A 56 12.71 11.53 13.47
C SER A 56 13.42 10.58 12.50
N GLN A 57 14.75 10.63 12.59
CA GLN A 57 15.73 9.99 11.72
C GLN A 57 15.41 8.52 11.40
N GLY A 58 15.63 8.16 10.13
CA GLY A 58 15.56 6.78 9.67
C GLY A 58 16.02 6.63 8.22
N LYS A 59 17.25 7.08 7.94
CA LYS A 59 18.20 6.69 6.86
C LYS A 59 17.64 6.45 5.44
N PRO A 60 18.04 7.25 4.43
CA PRO A 60 17.97 6.84 3.03
C PRO A 60 19.18 5.94 2.73
N ALA A 61 18.96 4.78 2.12
CA ALA A 61 20.03 4.01 1.48
C ALA A 61 19.56 3.63 0.07
N TYR A 62 20.00 4.45 -0.86
CA TYR A 62 20.11 4.16 -2.27
C TYR A 62 21.39 3.30 -2.44
N PHE A 63 21.22 2.09 -2.99
CA PHE A 63 22.14 1.29 -3.84
C PHE A 63 23.14 0.28 -3.24
N GLN A 64 23.42 -0.72 -4.11
CA GLN A 64 24.51 -1.72 -4.18
C GLN A 64 24.19 -3.06 -3.50
N GLU A 65 23.71 -4.08 -4.25
CA GLU A 65 24.45 -5.09 -5.04
C GLU A 65 25.16 -6.12 -4.15
N GLU A 66 25.28 -7.38 -4.61
CA GLU A 66 25.89 -8.57 -3.93
C GLU A 66 25.17 -9.01 -2.62
N GLU A 67 24.59 -10.21 -2.52
CA GLU A 67 25.23 -11.51 -2.59
C GLU A 67 24.16 -12.61 -2.78
N GLU A 68 24.48 -13.55 -3.66
CA GLU A 68 23.81 -14.85 -3.73
C GLU A 68 23.81 -15.53 -2.36
N GLU A 69 22.72 -16.21 -1.99
CA GLU A 69 22.78 -17.50 -1.28
C GLU A 69 21.34 -18.02 -1.01
N ILE A 70 21.03 -19.14 -1.67
CA ILE A 70 20.07 -20.17 -1.25
C ILE A 70 18.57 -19.88 -1.47
N HIS A 71 18.17 -19.72 -2.73
CA HIS A 71 16.91 -20.33 -3.18
C HIS A 71 17.17 -21.81 -3.52
N SER A 72 17.14 -22.69 -2.52
CA SER A 72 17.07 -24.14 -2.75
C SER A 72 15.65 -24.63 -2.46
N PRO A 73 14.80 -24.85 -3.48
CA PRO A 73 13.52 -25.50 -3.27
C PRO A 73 13.78 -26.99 -3.03
N ALA A 74 13.24 -27.51 -1.93
CA ALA A 74 13.22 -28.93 -1.62
C ALA A 74 12.53 -29.71 -2.75
N VAL A 75 13.28 -30.50 -3.50
CA VAL A 75 12.76 -31.61 -4.30
C VAL A 75 13.76 -32.77 -4.22
N LEU A 76 13.32 -33.90 -3.68
CA LEU A 76 13.38 -35.23 -4.33
C LEU A 76 12.84 -36.31 -3.37
N PRO A 77 11.88 -37.15 -3.83
CA PRO A 77 11.50 -38.39 -3.17
C PRO A 77 12.29 -39.56 -3.78
N GLU A 78 12.99 -40.35 -2.97
CA GLU A 78 13.64 -41.56 -3.46
C GLU A 78 12.99 -42.82 -2.88
N ALA A 79 12.49 -43.63 -3.80
CA ALA A 79 11.90 -44.93 -3.57
C ALA A 79 12.99 -45.96 -3.24
N GLN A 80 12.73 -46.82 -2.26
CA GLN A 80 13.65 -47.91 -1.93
C GLN A 80 13.07 -49.25 -2.37
N ASN A 81 13.94 -49.96 -3.09
CA ASN A 81 13.83 -51.30 -3.67
C ASN A 81 13.35 -52.38 -2.69
#